data_AF-A0AAW4GA54-F1
#
_entry.id   AF-A0AAW4GA54-F1
#
_cell.length_a   1.000
_cell.length_b   1.000
_cell.length_c   1.000
_cell.angle_alpha   90.00
_cell.angle_beta   90.00
_cell.angle_gamma   90.00
#
_symmetry.space_group_name_H-M   'P 1'
#
loop_
_entity.id
_entity.type
_entity.pdbx_description
1 polymer ?
#
loop_
_entity_poly.entity_id
_entity_poly.type
_entity_poly.pdbx_seq_one_letter_code
_entity_poly.pdbx_strand_id
1 'polypeptide(L)'
;MSAEAARTIVGSAGFGLPRPGAGATLERFAALTRLCSEDISTGRLVEAHADADAILGEIIGGAVRPGEFWGVWAAQPPGTRVDARPVANGFELDGVKEWCSGAGTCTHALVTAATADGNRLFAVDLRQPGVSTDLSSWHATGMRATDTGTVTFDSVPATAVGAVTAYLDRPGFWHGGMGVAACWFGGARRVARPLYRAVGRSDDPLLRMHAGAVDALLATGWAAIEAAARHIDADPAARAQREAFALRWSIEQLATAVVDRVGRALGPGPLVADPDHAQAVADLTVYIRQSHADADLAVLGSLVDGRIPGPHDDPAKEKS
;
A
#
# COMPACT_ATOMS: atom_id res chain seq x y z
N MET A 1 -2.53 -18.81 5.73
CA MET A 1 -3.97 -18.49 5.55
C MET A 1 -4.15 -17.21 4.72
N SER A 2 -3.73 -16.02 5.16
CA SER A 2 -3.97 -14.78 4.39
C SER A 2 -3.29 -14.74 3.02
N ALA A 3 -2.07 -15.28 2.89
CA ALA A 3 -1.38 -15.35 1.60
C ALA A 3 -2.03 -16.31 0.59
N GLU A 4 -2.50 -17.47 1.06
CA GLU A 4 -3.28 -18.41 0.24
C GLU A 4 -4.65 -17.83 -0.14
N ALA A 5 -5.31 -17.12 0.78
CA ALA A 5 -6.54 -16.39 0.51
C ALA A 5 -6.32 -15.30 -0.55
N ALA A 6 -5.24 -14.53 -0.46
CA ALA A 6 -4.87 -13.53 -1.45
C ALA A 6 -4.65 -14.17 -2.84
N ARG A 7 -3.90 -15.27 -2.89
CA ARG A 7 -3.69 -16.03 -4.14
C ARG A 7 -5.00 -16.57 -4.71
N THR A 8 -5.92 -17.03 -3.87
CA THR A 8 -7.25 -17.51 -4.28
C THR A 8 -8.09 -16.38 -4.86
N ILE A 9 -8.10 -15.21 -4.22
CA ILE A 9 -8.80 -14.02 -4.71
C ILE A 9 -8.26 -13.62 -6.08
N VAL A 10 -6.93 -13.51 -6.21
CA VAL A 10 -6.26 -13.13 -7.48
C VAL A 10 -6.53 -14.15 -8.58
N GLY A 11 -6.54 -15.45 -8.25
CA GLY A 11 -6.82 -16.53 -9.20
C GLY A 11 -8.30 -16.73 -9.54
N SER A 12 -9.22 -16.01 -8.89
CA SER A 12 -10.65 -16.19 -9.10
C SER A 12 -11.10 -15.64 -10.46
N ALA A 13 -12.07 -16.32 -11.08
CA ALA A 13 -12.65 -15.86 -12.33
C ALA A 13 -13.29 -14.48 -12.14
N GLY A 14 -12.88 -13.51 -12.95
CA GLY A 14 -13.36 -12.13 -12.87
C GLY A 14 -12.59 -11.23 -11.89
N PHE A 15 -11.53 -11.72 -11.25
CA PHE A 15 -10.62 -10.84 -10.54
C PHE A 15 -9.85 -9.95 -11.53
N GLY A 16 -9.94 -8.65 -11.31
CA GLY A 16 -9.20 -7.62 -12.03
C GLY A 16 -9.55 -6.28 -11.41
N LEU A 17 -8.55 -5.58 -10.88
CA LEU A 17 -8.76 -4.22 -10.42
C LEU A 17 -8.43 -3.26 -11.57
N PRO A 18 -9.25 -2.21 -11.81
CA PRO A 18 -8.89 -1.17 -12.76
C PRO A 18 -7.51 -0.61 -12.46
N ARG A 19 -6.75 -0.29 -13.52
CA ARG A 19 -5.50 0.45 -13.37
C ARG A 19 -5.82 1.88 -12.95
N PRO A 20 -5.07 2.49 -12.02
CA PRO A 20 -5.28 3.89 -11.66
C PRO A 20 -5.16 4.81 -12.88
N GLY A 21 -6.03 5.80 -12.99
CA GLY A 21 -6.07 6.75 -14.11
C GLY A 21 -6.81 6.24 -15.36
N ALA A 22 -7.44 5.07 -15.30
CA ALA A 22 -8.22 4.50 -16.41
C ALA A 22 -9.71 4.87 -16.38
N GLY A 23 -10.14 5.80 -15.52
CA GLY A 23 -11.54 6.24 -15.40
C GLY A 23 -12.36 5.49 -14.34
N ALA A 24 -11.73 4.57 -13.61
CA ALA A 24 -12.37 3.76 -12.56
C ALA A 24 -11.46 3.61 -11.31
N THR A 25 -10.68 4.64 -10.99
CA THR A 25 -9.75 4.62 -9.85
C THR A 25 -10.49 4.46 -8.52
N LEU A 26 -11.69 5.03 -8.40
CA LEU A 26 -12.49 4.88 -7.18
C LEU A 26 -12.93 3.43 -6.96
N GLU A 27 -13.27 2.71 -8.02
CA GLU A 27 -13.61 1.28 -7.91
C GLU A 27 -12.43 0.46 -7.39
N ARG A 28 -11.22 0.74 -7.89
CA ARG A 28 -9.98 0.15 -7.37
C ARG A 28 -9.82 0.44 -5.88
N PHE A 29 -9.89 1.71 -5.47
CA PHE A 29 -9.68 2.09 -4.07
C PHE A 29 -10.75 1.50 -3.15
N ALA A 30 -12.02 1.48 -3.58
CA ALA A 30 -13.11 0.84 -2.84
C ALA A 30 -12.88 -0.66 -2.64
N ALA A 31 -12.41 -1.36 -3.68
CA ALA A 31 -12.09 -2.78 -3.59
C ALA A 31 -10.94 -3.04 -2.60
N LEU A 32 -9.86 -2.24 -2.66
CA LEU A 32 -8.73 -2.32 -1.73
C LEU A 32 -9.15 -2.04 -0.28
N THR A 33 -9.96 -1.00 -0.06
CA THR A 33 -10.54 -0.69 1.25
C THR A 33 -11.38 -1.86 1.77
N ARG A 34 -12.24 -2.46 0.94
CA ARG A 34 -13.08 -3.59 1.34
C ARG A 34 -12.22 -4.80 1.74
N LEU A 35 -11.24 -5.16 0.93
CA LEU A 35 -10.33 -6.28 1.22
C LEU A 35 -9.58 -6.07 2.53
N CYS A 36 -8.98 -4.89 2.76
CA CYS A 36 -8.30 -4.62 4.02
C CYS A 36 -9.25 -4.47 5.23
N SER A 37 -10.53 -4.14 5.00
CA SER A 37 -11.54 -4.24 6.05
C SER A 37 -11.85 -5.69 6.42
N GLU A 38 -11.82 -6.61 5.46
CA GLU A 38 -12.02 -8.04 5.66
C GLU A 38 -10.82 -8.73 6.30
N ASP A 39 -9.61 -8.49 5.80
CA ASP A 39 -8.33 -8.94 6.36
C ASP A 39 -7.19 -8.04 5.86
N ILE A 40 -6.46 -7.40 6.78
CA ILE A 40 -5.46 -6.38 6.42
C ILE A 40 -4.30 -7.01 5.63
N SER A 41 -3.83 -8.17 6.08
CA SER A 41 -2.72 -8.90 5.47
C SER A 41 -3.07 -9.39 4.06
N THR A 42 -4.24 -10.01 3.86
CA THR A 42 -4.73 -10.40 2.53
C THR A 42 -4.88 -9.19 1.61
N GLY A 43 -5.49 -8.11 2.08
CA GLY A 43 -5.67 -6.90 1.28
C GLY A 43 -4.35 -6.28 0.83
N ARG A 44 -3.31 -6.25 1.68
CA ARG A 44 -1.96 -5.80 1.31
C ARG A 44 -1.35 -6.66 0.19
N LEU A 45 -1.51 -7.99 0.27
CA LEU A 45 -0.95 -8.88 -0.75
C LEU A 45 -1.68 -8.76 -2.10
N VAL A 46 -3.01 -8.62 -2.08
CA VAL A 46 -3.80 -8.35 -3.28
C VAL A 46 -3.45 -6.99 -3.89
N GLU A 47 -3.25 -5.98 -3.04
CA GLU A 47 -2.81 -4.64 -3.47
C GLU A 47 -1.46 -4.70 -4.19
N ALA A 48 -0.47 -5.38 -3.62
CA ALA A 48 0.85 -5.52 -4.25
C ALA A 48 0.77 -6.21 -5.63
N HIS A 49 -0.04 -7.27 -5.76
CA HIS A 49 -0.26 -7.92 -7.04
C HIS A 49 -0.93 -6.99 -8.06
N ALA A 50 -1.97 -6.26 -7.64
CA ALA A 50 -2.66 -5.32 -8.50
C ALA A 50 -1.81 -4.09 -8.86
N ASP A 51 -0.83 -3.71 -8.02
CA ASP A 51 0.15 -2.65 -8.33
C ASP A 51 1.19 -3.16 -9.33
N ALA A 52 1.62 -4.43 -9.23
CA ALA A 52 2.49 -5.04 -10.23
C ALA A 52 1.87 -5.00 -11.64
N ASP A 53 0.58 -5.30 -11.77
CA ASP A 53 -0.12 -5.17 -13.06
C ASP A 53 -0.14 -3.72 -13.58
N ALA A 54 -0.41 -2.75 -12.70
CA ALA A 54 -0.41 -1.34 -13.07
C ALA A 54 0.99 -0.88 -13.53
N ILE A 55 2.04 -1.25 -12.81
CA ILE A 55 3.44 -0.93 -13.14
C ILE A 55 3.84 -1.53 -14.50
N LEU A 56 3.57 -2.82 -14.71
CA LEU A 56 3.89 -3.49 -15.97
C LEU A 56 3.13 -2.85 -17.15
N GLY A 57 1.86 -2.53 -16.92
CA GLY A 57 1.02 -1.84 -17.89
C GLY A 57 1.55 -0.47 -18.29
N GLU A 58 1.91 0.34 -17.32
CA GLU A 58 2.34 1.73 -17.53
C GLU A 58 3.74 1.81 -18.16
N ILE A 59 4.69 0.95 -17.72
CA ILE A 59 6.09 1.08 -18.13
C ILE A 59 6.40 0.34 -19.44
N ILE A 60 5.83 -0.85 -19.63
CA ILE A 60 6.18 -1.73 -20.77
C ILE A 60 4.98 -2.21 -21.59
N GLY A 61 3.76 -1.70 -21.30
CA GLY A 61 2.53 -2.16 -21.97
C GLY A 61 2.17 -3.61 -21.68
N GLY A 62 2.71 -4.17 -20.59
CA GLY A 62 2.52 -5.56 -20.18
C GLY A 62 1.31 -5.76 -19.26
N ALA A 63 1.20 -6.96 -18.72
CA ALA A 63 0.24 -7.33 -17.68
C ALA A 63 0.76 -8.56 -16.93
N VAL A 64 0.26 -8.75 -15.71
CA VAL A 64 0.39 -10.05 -15.02
C VAL A 64 -0.41 -11.11 -15.77
N ARG A 65 0.05 -12.36 -15.78
CA ARG A 65 -0.62 -13.45 -16.51
C ARG A 65 -1.48 -14.32 -15.59
N PRO A 66 -2.52 -15.00 -16.12
CA PRO A 66 -3.30 -15.95 -15.34
C PRO A 66 -2.43 -16.99 -14.63
N GLY A 67 -2.71 -17.24 -13.35
CA GLY A 67 -1.97 -18.18 -12.52
C GLY A 67 -0.70 -17.60 -11.88
N GLU A 68 -0.32 -16.38 -12.22
CA GLU A 68 0.77 -15.66 -11.56
C GLU A 68 0.27 -14.89 -10.34
N PHE A 69 1.09 -14.88 -9.30
CA PHE A 69 0.91 -14.06 -8.11
C PHE A 69 2.19 -13.25 -7.90
N TRP A 70 2.03 -11.92 -7.77
CA TRP A 70 3.14 -10.96 -7.89
C TRP A 70 3.33 -10.17 -6.60
N GLY A 71 4.58 -9.99 -6.20
CA GLY A 71 5.00 -9.01 -5.20
C GLY A 71 5.62 -7.76 -5.85
N VAL A 72 5.66 -6.65 -5.09
CA VAL A 72 6.41 -5.43 -5.47
C VAL A 72 7.34 -5.08 -4.31
N TRP A 73 8.64 -5.23 -4.53
CA TRP A 73 9.69 -5.10 -3.51
C TRP A 73 10.61 -3.92 -3.84
N ALA A 74 10.15 -2.73 -3.46
CA ALA A 74 10.84 -1.47 -3.69
C ALA A 74 11.67 -0.98 -2.49
N ALA A 75 11.47 -1.56 -1.30
CA ALA A 75 12.14 -1.13 -0.08
C ALA A 75 13.67 -1.31 -0.13
N GLN A 76 14.39 -0.40 0.51
CA GLN A 76 15.86 -0.41 0.60
C GLN A 76 16.29 -0.15 2.05
N PRO A 77 16.10 -1.12 2.97
CA PRO A 77 16.64 -1.01 4.32
C PRO A 77 18.17 -0.84 4.30
N PRO A 78 18.76 -0.17 5.30
CA PRO A 78 20.20 -0.10 5.45
C PRO A 78 20.81 -1.50 5.62
N GLY A 79 21.92 -1.78 4.93
CA GLY A 79 22.74 -2.98 5.15
C GLY A 79 22.51 -4.14 4.17
N THR A 80 21.42 -4.14 3.40
CA THR A 80 21.19 -5.11 2.33
C THR A 80 20.94 -4.41 0.99
N ARG A 81 21.32 -5.06 -0.11
CA ARG A 81 21.11 -4.56 -1.48
C ARG A 81 21.04 -5.74 -2.45
N VAL A 82 20.31 -5.55 -3.53
CA VAL A 82 20.38 -6.39 -4.73
C VAL A 82 21.07 -5.59 -5.83
N ASP A 83 22.10 -6.17 -6.41
CA ASP A 83 22.82 -5.67 -7.58
C ASP A 83 22.31 -6.36 -8.84
N ALA A 84 22.29 -5.63 -9.94
CA ALA A 84 21.88 -6.11 -11.25
C ALA A 84 23.00 -5.86 -12.27
N ARG A 85 23.50 -6.93 -12.87
CA ARG A 85 24.58 -6.89 -13.86
C ARG A 85 24.08 -7.30 -15.25
N PRO A 86 24.46 -6.59 -16.32
CA PRO A 86 24.08 -6.98 -17.67
C PRO A 86 24.77 -8.29 -18.04
N VAL A 87 24.02 -9.17 -18.71
CA VAL A 87 24.52 -10.40 -19.34
C VAL A 87 24.05 -10.46 -20.79
N ALA A 88 24.53 -11.45 -21.55
CA ALA A 88 24.27 -11.54 -22.99
C ALA A 88 22.78 -11.41 -23.36
N ASN A 89 21.87 -11.92 -22.52
CA ASN A 89 20.42 -11.93 -22.77
C ASN A 89 19.61 -11.31 -21.61
N GLY A 90 20.05 -10.18 -21.06
CA GLY A 90 19.28 -9.46 -20.04
C GLY A 90 20.14 -9.07 -18.84
N PHE A 91 19.64 -9.35 -17.64
CA PHE A 91 20.33 -9.04 -16.39
C PHE A 91 20.35 -10.26 -15.48
N GLU A 92 21.34 -10.32 -14.60
CA GLU A 92 21.38 -11.24 -13.47
C GLU A 92 21.37 -10.43 -12.18
N LEU A 93 20.56 -10.88 -11.21
CA LEU A 93 20.44 -10.30 -9.88
C LEU A 93 21.27 -11.08 -8.87
N ASP A 94 22.02 -10.35 -8.06
CA ASP A 94 22.86 -10.88 -6.98
C ASP A 94 22.64 -10.04 -5.72
N GLY A 95 22.40 -10.68 -4.57
CA GLY A 95 22.31 -10.01 -3.27
C GLY A 95 21.04 -10.33 -2.49
N VAL A 96 20.67 -9.46 -1.55
CA VAL A 96 19.64 -9.72 -0.55
C VAL A 96 18.58 -8.61 -0.57
N LYS A 97 17.31 -9.01 -0.58
CA LYS A 97 16.15 -8.13 -0.47
C LYS A 97 15.36 -8.47 0.78
N GLU A 98 15.28 -7.53 1.70
CA GLU A 98 14.48 -7.67 2.92
C GLU A 98 13.05 -7.13 2.73
N TRP A 99 12.18 -7.50 3.66
CA TRP A 99 10.77 -7.06 3.74
C TRP A 99 9.95 -7.39 2.48
N CYS A 100 10.22 -8.57 1.92
CA CYS A 100 9.53 -9.11 0.76
C CYS A 100 8.18 -9.71 1.19
N SER A 101 7.11 -8.89 1.22
CA SER A 101 5.76 -9.42 1.46
C SER A 101 5.39 -10.45 0.38
N GLY A 102 4.84 -11.58 0.82
CA GLY A 102 4.51 -12.71 -0.04
C GLY A 102 5.70 -13.56 -0.46
N ALA A 103 6.88 -13.43 0.17
CA ALA A 103 8.08 -14.14 -0.26
C ALA A 103 7.89 -15.66 -0.36
N GLY A 104 7.11 -16.26 0.55
CA GLY A 104 6.81 -17.70 0.52
C GLY A 104 5.74 -18.14 -0.50
N THR A 105 5.01 -17.21 -1.13
CA THR A 105 3.81 -17.54 -1.94
C THR A 105 3.76 -16.88 -3.31
N CYS A 106 4.42 -15.75 -3.50
CA CYS A 106 4.54 -15.09 -4.79
C CYS A 106 5.29 -15.98 -5.78
N THR A 107 4.78 -16.05 -7.00
CA THR A 107 5.45 -16.71 -8.12
C THR A 107 6.43 -15.79 -8.83
N HIS A 108 6.17 -14.49 -8.77
CA HIS A 108 6.94 -13.45 -9.45
C HIS A 108 7.07 -12.24 -8.54
N ALA A 109 8.07 -11.40 -8.79
CA ALA A 109 8.18 -10.10 -8.14
C ALA A 109 8.74 -9.03 -9.07
N LEU A 110 8.33 -7.79 -8.81
CA LEU A 110 9.03 -6.60 -9.24
C LEU A 110 10.04 -6.21 -8.16
N VAL A 111 11.32 -6.19 -8.49
CA VAL A 111 12.43 -5.96 -7.55
C VAL A 111 13.23 -4.75 -8.00
N THR A 112 13.45 -3.81 -7.08
CA THR A 112 14.42 -2.73 -7.30
C THR A 112 15.82 -3.22 -7.01
N ALA A 113 16.74 -3.03 -7.97
CA ALA A 113 18.14 -3.41 -7.86
C ALA A 113 19.05 -2.30 -8.41
N ALA A 114 20.27 -2.22 -7.88
CA ALA A 114 21.28 -1.25 -8.29
C ALA A 114 21.99 -1.72 -9.56
N THR A 115 22.16 -0.81 -10.52
CA THR A 115 23.00 -1.02 -11.71
C THR A 115 24.12 0.02 -11.74
N ALA A 116 25.07 -0.12 -12.67
CA ALA A 116 26.11 0.89 -12.89
C ALA A 116 25.55 2.29 -13.20
N ASP A 117 24.37 2.35 -13.83
CA ASP A 117 23.72 3.60 -14.26
C ASP A 117 22.68 4.12 -13.25
N GLY A 118 22.47 3.40 -12.15
CA GLY A 118 21.49 3.75 -11.11
C GLY A 118 20.47 2.65 -10.81
N ASN A 119 19.54 2.94 -9.90
CA ASN A 119 18.52 1.98 -9.50
C ASN A 119 17.48 1.74 -10.60
N ARG A 120 17.16 0.46 -10.84
CA ARG A 120 16.22 0.01 -11.87
C ARG A 120 15.27 -1.04 -11.32
N LEU A 121 14.09 -1.18 -11.95
CA LEU A 121 13.10 -2.20 -11.62
C LEU A 121 13.27 -3.43 -12.52
N PHE A 122 13.13 -4.61 -11.93
CA PHE A 122 13.27 -5.90 -12.62
C PHE A 122 12.10 -6.81 -12.31
N ALA A 123 11.60 -7.53 -13.32
CA ALA A 123 10.68 -8.64 -13.18
C ALA A 123 11.46 -9.95 -13.06
N VAL A 124 11.09 -10.76 -12.06
CA VAL A 124 11.78 -12.00 -11.70
C VAL A 124 10.76 -13.12 -11.48
N ASP A 125 10.99 -14.31 -12.04
CA ASP A 125 10.31 -15.54 -11.62
C ASP A 125 11.00 -16.05 -10.34
N LEU A 126 10.26 -16.16 -9.24
CA LEU A 126 10.80 -16.52 -7.93
C LEU A 126 11.02 -18.03 -7.77
N ARG A 127 10.61 -18.84 -8.75
CA ARG A 127 10.72 -20.31 -8.70
C ARG A 127 11.97 -20.83 -9.39
N GLN A 128 12.74 -19.95 -10.02
CA GLN A 128 13.96 -20.33 -10.71
C GLN A 128 15.12 -20.61 -9.74
N PRO A 129 16.13 -21.40 -10.15
CA PRO A 129 17.33 -21.62 -9.34
C PRO A 129 18.02 -20.31 -8.95
N GLY A 130 18.66 -20.29 -7.79
CA GLY A 130 19.36 -19.11 -7.25
C GLY A 130 18.47 -18.17 -6.43
N VAL A 131 17.15 -18.38 -6.40
CA VAL A 131 16.24 -17.67 -5.48
C VAL A 131 16.06 -18.50 -4.21
N SER A 132 16.33 -17.91 -3.05
CA SER A 132 16.05 -18.52 -1.75
C SER A 132 15.32 -17.55 -0.84
N THR A 133 14.41 -18.08 -0.01
CA THR A 133 13.57 -17.29 0.89
C THR A 133 13.79 -17.73 2.32
N ASP A 134 14.04 -16.76 3.20
CA ASP A 134 14.03 -16.93 4.65
C ASP A 134 12.84 -16.18 5.26
N LEU A 135 11.91 -16.93 5.85
CA LEU A 135 10.76 -16.39 6.59
C LEU A 135 11.02 -16.30 8.09
N SER A 136 12.12 -16.85 8.60
CA SER A 136 12.40 -16.92 10.04
C SER A 136 12.86 -15.58 10.63
N SER A 137 13.40 -14.69 9.79
CA SER A 137 13.88 -13.35 10.17
C SER A 137 12.77 -12.31 10.40
N TRP A 138 11.50 -12.62 10.07
CA TRP A 138 10.37 -11.68 10.24
C TRP A 138 9.71 -11.83 11.63
N HIS A 139 10.21 -11.07 12.60
CA HIS A 139 9.67 -11.02 13.97
C HIS A 139 8.67 -9.86 14.16
N ALA A 140 7.60 -9.82 13.36
CA ALA A 140 6.65 -8.71 13.43
C ALA A 140 5.51 -8.95 14.44
N THR A 141 5.13 -7.90 15.16
CA THR A 141 3.97 -7.92 16.08
C THR A 141 2.64 -7.96 15.32
N GLY A 142 2.60 -7.39 14.11
CA GLY A 142 1.49 -7.42 13.16
C GLY A 142 1.99 -7.66 11.73
N MET A 143 1.08 -7.78 10.78
CA MET A 143 1.37 -8.16 9.39
C MET A 143 2.13 -9.49 9.32
N ARG A 144 1.83 -10.42 10.24
CA ARG A 144 2.49 -11.72 10.34
C ARG A 144 2.04 -12.67 9.24
N ALA A 145 0.80 -12.51 8.77
CA ALA A 145 0.18 -13.40 7.80
C ALA A 145 0.47 -13.01 6.34
N THR A 146 1.32 -12.00 6.10
CA THR A 146 1.74 -11.60 4.75
C THR A 146 2.89 -12.45 4.22
N ASP A 147 3.37 -13.45 4.96
CA ASP A 147 4.57 -14.24 4.62
C ASP A 147 5.73 -13.35 4.18
N THR A 148 5.93 -12.24 4.92
CA THR A 148 7.04 -11.32 4.67
C THR A 148 8.34 -12.00 5.10
N GLY A 149 9.35 -11.91 4.27
CA GLY A 149 10.67 -12.45 4.59
C GLY A 149 11.80 -11.77 3.84
N THR A 150 12.95 -12.41 3.91
CA THR A 150 14.16 -12.02 3.20
C THR A 150 14.36 -12.94 2.02
N VAL A 151 14.64 -12.37 0.85
CA VAL A 151 14.87 -13.12 -0.40
C VAL A 151 16.29 -12.86 -0.86
N THR A 152 17.04 -13.93 -1.07
CA THR A 152 18.41 -13.88 -1.61
C THR A 152 18.38 -14.31 -3.07
N PHE A 153 19.09 -13.55 -3.89
CA PHE A 153 19.32 -13.80 -5.30
C PHE A 153 20.80 -14.16 -5.50
N ASP A 154 21.06 -15.31 -6.11
CA ASP A 154 22.39 -15.77 -6.55
C ASP A 154 22.37 -15.97 -8.07
N SER A 155 22.91 -14.98 -8.78
CA SER A 155 23.00 -14.91 -10.25
C SER A 155 21.68 -15.23 -10.96
N VAL A 156 20.60 -14.61 -10.48
CA VAL A 156 19.23 -14.91 -10.90
C VAL A 156 18.84 -14.14 -12.16
N PRO A 157 18.47 -14.80 -13.27
CA PRO A 157 18.03 -14.10 -14.48
C PRO A 157 16.82 -13.21 -14.22
N ALA A 158 16.87 -11.98 -14.74
CA ALA A 158 15.80 -11.01 -14.57
C ALA A 158 15.58 -10.15 -15.80
N THR A 159 14.33 -9.75 -16.01
CA THR A 159 13.93 -8.88 -17.11
C THR A 159 13.80 -7.45 -16.60
N ALA A 160 14.51 -6.51 -17.21
CA ALA A 160 14.38 -5.12 -16.84
C ALA A 160 13.01 -4.54 -17.23
N VAL A 161 12.40 -3.78 -16.33
CA VAL A 161 11.10 -3.11 -16.53
C VAL A 161 11.34 -1.61 -16.67
N GLY A 162 11.39 -1.15 -17.92
CA GLY A 162 11.67 0.26 -18.25
C GLY A 162 13.13 0.65 -18.06
N ALA A 163 13.44 1.93 -18.23
CA ALA A 163 14.77 2.50 -18.00
C ALA A 163 15.09 2.64 -16.50
N VAL A 164 16.30 3.13 -16.19
CA VAL A 164 16.62 3.67 -14.85
C VAL A 164 15.59 4.76 -14.52
N THR A 165 15.23 4.89 -13.23
CA THR A 165 14.19 5.78 -12.67
C THR A 165 12.76 5.63 -13.21
N ALA A 166 12.50 4.87 -14.29
CA ALA A 166 11.17 4.73 -14.90
C ALA A 166 10.06 4.34 -13.91
N TYR A 167 10.39 3.55 -12.88
CA TYR A 167 9.46 3.19 -11.80
C TYR A 167 9.05 4.38 -10.92
N LEU A 168 9.98 5.28 -10.60
CA LEU A 168 9.76 6.42 -9.71
C LEU A 168 9.20 7.64 -10.46
N ASP A 169 9.55 7.79 -11.74
CA ASP A 169 9.14 8.95 -12.55
C ASP A 169 7.71 8.83 -13.10
N ARG A 170 7.15 7.61 -13.10
CA ARG A 170 5.80 7.35 -13.61
C ARG A 170 4.73 8.06 -12.75
N PRO A 171 3.68 8.69 -13.34
CA PRO A 171 2.56 9.25 -12.58
C PRO A 171 1.92 8.23 -11.64
N GLY A 172 1.78 6.98 -12.09
CA GLY A 172 1.17 5.92 -11.30
C GLY A 172 1.92 5.55 -10.01
N PHE A 173 3.18 5.97 -9.82
CA PHE A 173 3.89 5.79 -8.56
C PHE A 173 3.14 6.47 -7.41
N TRP A 174 2.68 7.70 -7.67
CA TRP A 174 1.89 8.47 -6.71
C TRP A 174 0.47 7.89 -6.55
N HIS A 175 -0.14 7.41 -7.65
CA HIS A 175 -1.46 6.76 -7.60
C HIS A 175 -1.43 5.46 -6.77
N GLY A 176 -0.38 4.64 -6.92
CA GLY A 176 -0.16 3.45 -6.12
C GLY A 176 -0.01 3.79 -4.63
N GLY A 177 0.76 4.83 -4.31
CA GLY A 177 0.88 5.34 -2.94
C GLY A 177 -0.44 5.75 -2.29
N MET A 178 -1.38 6.31 -3.06
CA MET A 178 -2.75 6.61 -2.63
C MET A 178 -3.61 5.34 -2.48
N GLY A 179 -3.41 4.34 -3.35
CA GLY A 179 -4.04 3.01 -3.20
C GLY A 179 -3.65 2.31 -1.90
N VAL A 180 -2.39 2.39 -1.51
CA VAL A 180 -1.91 1.91 -0.19
C VAL A 180 -2.61 2.66 0.96
N ALA A 181 -2.86 3.96 0.82
CA ALA A 181 -3.65 4.70 1.81
C ALA A 181 -5.10 4.18 1.90
N ALA A 182 -5.73 3.83 0.77
CA ALA A 182 -7.06 3.19 0.78
C ALA A 182 -7.06 1.82 1.51
N CYS A 183 -5.96 1.07 1.45
CA CYS A 183 -5.78 -0.13 2.27
C CYS A 183 -5.70 0.17 3.77
N TRP A 184 -4.91 1.18 4.18
CA TRP A 184 -4.83 1.61 5.58
C TRP A 184 -6.19 2.06 6.12
N PHE A 185 -6.94 2.80 5.32
CA PHE A 185 -8.32 3.19 5.64
C PHE A 185 -9.21 1.96 5.85
N GLY A 186 -9.08 0.94 4.99
CA GLY A 186 -9.75 -0.35 5.15
C GLY A 186 -9.41 -1.02 6.49
N GLY A 187 -8.15 -0.99 6.91
CA GLY A 187 -7.72 -1.50 8.21
C GLY A 187 -8.28 -0.68 9.39
N ALA A 188 -8.34 0.65 9.29
CA ALA A 188 -8.98 1.50 10.30
C ALA A 188 -10.46 1.15 10.48
N ARG A 189 -11.20 0.92 9.37
CA ARG A 189 -12.58 0.42 9.43
C ARG A 189 -12.68 -0.92 10.14
N ARG A 190 -11.74 -1.84 9.91
CA ARG A 190 -11.69 -3.14 10.61
C ARG A 190 -11.52 -2.95 12.12
N VAL A 191 -10.57 -2.11 12.53
CA VAL A 191 -10.31 -1.79 13.95
C VAL A 191 -11.53 -1.14 14.61
N ALA A 192 -12.28 -0.30 13.90
CA ALA A 192 -13.46 0.37 14.43
C ALA A 192 -14.65 -0.57 14.70
N ARG A 193 -14.71 -1.76 14.09
CA ARG A 193 -15.90 -2.64 14.16
C ARG A 193 -16.42 -2.92 15.57
N PRO A 194 -15.59 -3.27 16.57
CA PRO A 194 -16.11 -3.54 17.92
C PRO A 194 -16.77 -2.31 18.56
N LEU A 195 -16.27 -1.10 18.28
CA LEU A 195 -16.86 0.14 18.77
C LEU A 195 -18.26 0.36 18.20
N TYR A 196 -18.43 0.15 16.89
CA TYR A 196 -19.74 0.23 16.24
C TYR A 196 -20.72 -0.84 16.77
N ARG A 197 -20.24 -2.06 17.08
CA ARG A 197 -21.07 -3.09 17.73
C ARG A 197 -21.47 -2.70 19.15
N ALA A 198 -20.57 -2.08 19.91
CA ALA A 198 -20.81 -1.69 21.30
C ALA A 198 -21.82 -0.53 21.38
N VAL A 199 -21.68 0.50 20.54
CA VAL A 199 -22.60 1.65 20.56
C VAL A 199 -24.02 1.28 20.14
N GLY A 200 -24.20 0.27 19.29
CA GLY A 200 -25.52 -0.27 18.95
C GLY A 200 -26.24 -1.01 20.10
N ARG A 201 -25.57 -1.20 21.25
CA ARG A 201 -26.07 -1.95 22.41
C ARG A 201 -26.01 -1.16 23.72
N SER A 202 -25.61 0.11 23.69
CA SER A 202 -25.36 0.91 24.88
C SER A 202 -25.75 2.37 24.66
N ASP A 203 -26.32 2.97 25.70
CA ASP A 203 -26.68 4.39 25.75
C ASP A 203 -25.63 5.25 26.46
N ASP A 204 -24.45 4.69 26.75
CA ASP A 204 -23.35 5.42 27.39
C ASP A 204 -22.91 6.62 26.53
N PRO A 205 -23.02 7.86 27.05
CA PRO A 205 -22.66 9.07 26.32
C PRO A 205 -21.16 9.14 25.96
N LEU A 206 -20.27 8.58 26.77
CA LEU A 206 -18.83 8.58 26.48
C LEU A 206 -18.50 7.60 25.35
N LEU A 207 -19.12 6.42 25.35
CA LEU A 207 -19.00 5.47 24.26
C LEU A 207 -19.50 6.08 22.93
N ARG A 208 -20.66 6.74 22.97
CA ARG A 208 -21.23 7.44 21.80
C ARG A 208 -20.33 8.59 21.33
N MET A 209 -19.70 9.33 22.23
CA MET A 209 -18.73 10.37 21.88
C MET A 209 -17.53 9.79 21.14
N HIS A 210 -16.95 8.68 21.61
CA HIS A 210 -15.86 8.00 20.89
C HIS A 210 -16.30 7.49 19.52
N ALA A 211 -17.49 6.88 19.44
CA ALA A 211 -18.05 6.42 18.17
C ALA A 211 -18.25 7.57 17.17
N GLY A 212 -18.83 8.69 17.60
CA GLY A 212 -19.02 9.87 16.76
C GLY A 212 -17.70 10.48 16.26
N ALA A 213 -16.66 10.51 17.10
CA ALA A 213 -15.34 10.96 16.69
C ALA A 213 -14.70 10.01 15.65
N VAL A 214 -14.84 8.70 15.82
CA VAL A 214 -14.36 7.70 14.85
C VAL A 214 -15.15 7.77 13.55
N ASP A 215 -16.47 7.97 13.61
CA ASP A 215 -17.34 8.14 12.44
C ASP A 215 -16.95 9.37 11.61
N ALA A 216 -16.79 10.54 12.24
CA ALA A 216 -16.34 11.76 11.56
C ALA A 216 -14.97 11.61 10.89
N LEU A 217 -14.04 10.93 11.57
CA LEU A 217 -12.74 10.58 11.01
C LEU A 217 -12.88 9.70 9.76
N LEU A 218 -13.62 8.59 9.86
CA LEU A 218 -13.81 7.66 8.75
C LEU A 218 -14.54 8.32 7.57
N ALA A 219 -15.55 9.14 7.82
CA ALA A 219 -16.25 9.89 6.78
C ALA A 219 -15.30 10.86 6.04
N THR A 220 -14.46 11.58 6.79
CA THR A 220 -13.47 12.50 6.21
C THR A 220 -12.42 11.75 5.37
N GLY A 221 -11.93 10.62 5.88
CA GLY A 221 -10.97 9.78 5.15
C GLY A 221 -11.54 9.24 3.84
N TRP A 222 -12.79 8.77 3.85
CA TRP A 222 -13.44 8.29 2.64
C TRP A 222 -13.65 9.40 1.61
N ALA A 223 -14.11 10.58 2.03
CA ALA A 223 -14.27 11.74 1.15
C ALA A 223 -12.94 12.16 0.50
N ALA A 224 -11.83 12.10 1.23
CA ALA A 224 -10.50 12.39 0.69
C ALA A 224 -10.05 11.34 -0.34
N ILE A 225 -10.33 10.06 -0.11
CA ILE A 225 -10.07 8.96 -1.06
C ILE A 225 -10.91 9.14 -2.34
N GLU A 226 -12.19 9.48 -2.21
CA GLU A 226 -13.08 9.76 -3.35
C GLU A 226 -12.59 10.95 -4.18
N ALA A 227 -12.13 12.03 -3.52
CA ALA A 227 -11.57 13.19 -4.20
C ALA A 227 -10.29 12.82 -4.96
N ALA A 228 -9.35 12.14 -4.31
CA ALA A 228 -8.09 11.71 -4.93
C ALA A 228 -8.34 10.80 -6.15
N ALA A 229 -9.25 9.84 -6.04
CA ALA A 229 -9.62 8.98 -7.16
C ALA A 229 -10.18 9.78 -8.35
N ARG A 230 -11.06 10.76 -8.09
CA ARG A 230 -11.60 11.64 -9.14
C ARG A 230 -10.51 12.50 -9.79
N HIS A 231 -9.57 13.03 -9.01
CA HIS A 231 -8.47 13.83 -9.56
C HIS A 231 -7.53 12.99 -10.42
N ILE A 232 -7.19 11.77 -9.97
CA ILE A 232 -6.41 10.80 -10.76
C ILE A 232 -7.09 10.52 -12.10
N ASP A 233 -8.39 10.24 -12.11
CA ASP A 233 -9.10 9.92 -13.36
C ASP A 233 -9.30 11.15 -14.26
N ALA A 234 -9.35 12.36 -13.69
CA ALA A 234 -9.51 13.60 -14.45
C ALA A 234 -8.22 14.04 -15.15
N ASP A 235 -7.05 13.82 -14.54
CA ASP A 235 -5.74 14.09 -15.14
C ASP A 235 -4.70 13.02 -14.73
N PRO A 236 -4.71 11.84 -15.37
CA PRO A 236 -3.83 10.73 -15.03
C PRO A 236 -2.33 11.02 -15.22
N ALA A 237 -1.98 12.07 -15.98
CA ALA A 237 -0.59 12.45 -16.22
C ALA A 237 -0.09 13.51 -15.23
N ALA A 238 -0.98 14.08 -14.40
CA ALA A 238 -0.61 15.08 -13.42
C ALA A 238 0.40 14.56 -12.40
N ARG A 239 1.30 15.45 -11.96
CA ARG A 239 2.18 15.15 -10.82
C ARG A 239 1.38 15.17 -9.52
N ALA A 240 0.78 14.04 -9.17
CA ALA A 240 -0.03 13.87 -7.96
C ALA A 240 0.78 13.76 -6.65
N GLN A 241 2.09 14.06 -6.67
CA GLN A 241 2.99 13.87 -5.53
C GLN A 241 2.53 14.58 -4.25
N ARG A 242 2.17 15.86 -4.35
CA ARG A 242 1.72 16.65 -3.20
C ARG A 242 0.44 16.05 -2.60
N GLU A 243 -0.51 15.69 -3.45
CA GLU A 243 -1.77 15.08 -3.04
C GLU A 243 -1.54 13.70 -2.41
N ALA A 244 -0.63 12.89 -2.97
CA ALA A 244 -0.32 11.56 -2.45
C ALA A 244 0.25 11.63 -1.03
N PHE A 245 1.19 12.55 -0.78
CA PHE A 245 1.71 12.76 0.57
C PHE A 245 0.63 13.25 1.53
N ALA A 246 -0.19 14.22 1.12
CA ALA A 246 -1.26 14.77 1.95
C ALA A 246 -2.31 13.69 2.32
N LEU A 247 -2.72 12.87 1.35
CA LEU A 247 -3.68 11.78 1.58
C LEU A 247 -3.08 10.71 2.49
N ARG A 248 -1.86 10.23 2.18
CA ARG A 248 -1.17 9.19 2.97
C ARG A 248 -1.01 9.61 4.42
N TRP A 249 -0.51 10.82 4.67
CA TRP A 249 -0.40 11.39 6.01
C TRP A 249 -1.76 11.45 6.70
N SER A 250 -2.78 11.98 6.02
CA SER A 250 -4.11 12.16 6.62
C SER A 250 -4.73 10.82 7.02
N ILE A 251 -4.59 9.78 6.19
CA ILE A 251 -5.11 8.44 6.49
C ILE A 251 -4.27 7.73 7.57
N GLU A 252 -2.95 7.91 7.60
CA GLU A 252 -2.09 7.41 8.68
C GLU A 252 -2.51 7.98 10.05
N GLN A 253 -2.71 9.31 10.12
CA GLN A 253 -3.12 9.98 11.35
C GLN A 253 -4.52 9.56 11.79
N LEU A 254 -5.44 9.43 10.82
CA LEU A 254 -6.77 8.87 11.04
C LEU A 254 -6.70 7.46 11.62
N ALA A 255 -5.94 6.56 11.00
CA ALA A 255 -5.82 5.17 11.45
C ALA A 255 -5.27 5.10 12.88
N THR A 256 -4.25 5.90 13.19
CA THR A 256 -3.68 6.04 14.54
C THR A 256 -4.73 6.51 15.54
N ALA A 257 -5.50 7.54 15.20
CA ALA A 257 -6.56 8.07 16.06
C ALA A 257 -7.70 7.05 16.27
N VAL A 258 -8.04 6.25 15.25
CA VAL A 258 -9.04 5.18 15.39
C VAL A 258 -8.57 4.11 16.37
N VAL A 259 -7.32 3.65 16.27
CA VAL A 259 -6.74 2.69 17.23
C VAL A 259 -6.81 3.22 18.67
N ASP A 260 -6.34 4.45 18.91
CA ASP A 260 -6.37 5.06 20.25
C ASP A 260 -7.81 5.22 20.78
N ARG A 261 -8.74 5.73 19.95
CA ARG A 261 -10.12 5.97 20.37
C ARG A 261 -10.87 4.68 20.68
N VAL A 262 -10.68 3.63 19.88
CA VAL A 262 -11.31 2.32 20.14
C VAL A 262 -10.76 1.73 21.45
N GLY A 263 -9.45 1.83 21.68
CA GLY A 263 -8.83 1.37 22.92
C GLY A 263 -9.34 2.11 24.16
N ARG A 264 -9.47 3.44 24.09
CA ARG A 264 -10.04 4.25 25.19
C ARG A 264 -11.51 3.91 25.46
N ALA A 265 -12.29 3.70 24.40
CA ALA A 265 -13.73 3.49 24.51
C ALA A 265 -14.10 2.11 25.07
N LEU A 266 -13.33 1.07 24.72
CA LEU A 266 -13.66 -0.31 25.05
C LEU A 266 -12.74 -0.93 26.12
N GLY A 267 -11.68 -0.20 26.49
CA GLY A 267 -10.64 -0.70 27.38
C GLY A 267 -9.88 -1.89 26.77
N PRO A 268 -9.19 -2.70 27.61
CA PRO A 268 -8.37 -3.81 27.12
C PRO A 268 -9.20 -5.01 26.64
N GLY A 269 -10.50 -5.06 26.94
CA GLY A 269 -11.35 -6.24 26.72
C GLY A 269 -11.24 -6.83 25.31
N PRO A 270 -11.51 -6.06 24.24
CA PRO A 270 -11.36 -6.55 22.87
C PRO A 270 -9.93 -7.00 22.52
N LEU A 271 -8.90 -6.36 23.08
CA LEU A 271 -7.50 -6.72 22.79
C LEU A 271 -7.08 -8.06 23.41
N VAL A 272 -7.75 -8.50 24.48
CA VAL A 272 -7.41 -9.74 25.19
C VAL A 272 -8.41 -10.88 24.97
N ALA A 273 -9.60 -10.57 24.46
CA ALA A 273 -10.70 -11.54 24.31
C ALA A 273 -11.21 -11.70 22.87
N ASP A 274 -10.85 -10.81 21.94
CA ASP A 274 -11.21 -10.90 20.51
C ASP A 274 -9.91 -11.03 19.69
N PRO A 275 -9.51 -12.26 19.29
CA PRO A 275 -8.26 -12.47 18.56
C PRO A 275 -8.27 -11.77 17.19
N ASP A 276 -9.43 -11.63 16.55
CA ASP A 276 -9.56 -10.95 15.26
C ASP A 276 -9.30 -9.45 15.40
N HIS A 277 -9.81 -8.85 16.47
CA HIS A 277 -9.58 -7.42 16.77
C HIS A 277 -8.13 -7.17 17.20
N ALA A 278 -7.59 -8.01 18.10
CA ALA A 278 -6.20 -7.90 18.54
C ALA A 278 -5.24 -7.97 17.34
N GLN A 279 -5.46 -8.91 16.42
CA GLN A 279 -4.67 -9.03 15.19
C GLN A 279 -4.88 -7.82 14.26
N ALA A 280 -6.10 -7.30 14.12
CA ALA A 280 -6.37 -6.13 13.29
C ALA A 280 -5.62 -4.88 13.79
N VAL A 281 -5.58 -4.66 15.11
CA VAL A 281 -4.84 -3.56 15.72
C VAL A 281 -3.33 -3.74 15.49
N ALA A 282 -2.80 -4.94 15.71
CA ALA A 282 -1.39 -5.23 15.47
C ALA A 282 -1.00 -5.03 14.00
N ASP A 283 -1.79 -5.59 13.08
CA ASP A 283 -1.59 -5.47 11.63
C ASP A 283 -1.61 -4.00 11.17
N LEU A 284 -2.65 -3.25 11.57
CA LEU A 284 -2.76 -1.84 11.20
C LEU A 284 -1.59 -1.02 11.74
N THR A 285 -1.19 -1.26 12.99
CA THR A 285 -0.07 -0.55 13.64
C THR A 285 1.23 -0.74 12.87
N VAL A 286 1.52 -1.95 12.41
CA VAL A 286 2.71 -2.22 11.57
C VAL A 286 2.52 -1.63 10.17
N TYR A 287 1.36 -1.82 9.55
CA TYR A 287 1.16 -1.48 8.14
C TYR A 287 1.27 0.03 7.86
N ILE A 288 0.75 0.87 8.76
CA ILE A 288 0.84 2.33 8.60
C ILE A 288 2.28 2.87 8.75
N ARG A 289 3.24 2.07 9.25
CA ARG A 289 4.67 2.43 9.25
C ARG A 289 5.36 2.23 7.89
N GLN A 290 4.62 1.84 6.84
CA GLN A 290 5.07 2.02 5.46
C GLN A 290 4.95 3.49 4.99
N SER A 291 4.35 4.38 5.77
CA SER A 291 4.65 5.81 5.64
C SER A 291 6.00 6.10 6.29
N HIS A 292 6.78 7.02 5.70
CA HIS A 292 7.98 7.56 6.34
C HIS A 292 7.66 8.72 7.30
N ALA A 293 6.38 8.89 7.67
CA ALA A 293 5.87 9.83 8.67
C ALA A 293 6.46 11.24 8.50
N ASP A 294 7.25 11.71 9.46
CA ASP A 294 7.81 13.05 9.48
C ASP A 294 8.72 13.36 8.27
N ALA A 295 9.37 12.34 7.69
CA ALA A 295 10.16 12.52 6.48
C ALA A 295 9.28 12.80 5.25
N ASP A 296 8.13 12.12 5.14
CA ASP A 296 7.13 12.38 4.10
C ASP A 296 6.57 13.82 4.26
N LEU A 297 6.36 14.29 5.50
CA LEU A 297 5.94 15.67 5.78
C LEU A 297 6.97 16.73 5.40
N ALA A 298 8.26 16.48 5.64
CA ALA A 298 9.32 17.39 5.21
C ALA A 298 9.31 17.59 3.68
N VAL A 299 9.12 16.49 2.93
CA VAL A 299 8.96 16.56 1.47
C VAL A 299 7.69 17.32 1.11
N LEU A 300 6.54 17.01 1.73
CA LEU A 300 5.28 17.73 1.49
C LEU A 300 5.43 19.25 1.74
N GLY A 301 6.11 19.64 2.81
CA GLY A 301 6.39 21.03 3.14
C GLY A 301 7.15 21.77 2.04
N SER A 302 8.13 21.10 1.41
CA SER A 302 8.86 21.69 0.28
C SER A 302 8.02 21.81 -1.01
N LEU A 303 6.91 21.06 -1.12
CA LEU A 303 5.99 21.09 -2.26
C LEU A 303 4.84 22.11 -2.11
N VAL A 304 4.74 22.82 -0.97
CA VAL A 304 3.64 23.77 -0.72
C VAL A 304 3.72 24.97 -1.68
N ASP A 305 4.92 25.46 -1.98
CA ASP A 305 5.20 26.56 -2.92
C ASP A 305 4.29 27.79 -2.71
N GLY A 306 4.05 28.16 -1.45
CA GLY A 306 3.15 29.27 -1.08
C GLY A 306 1.66 29.06 -1.37
N ARG A 307 1.26 27.89 -1.90
CA ARG A 307 -0.14 27.59 -2.23
C ARG A 307 -0.85 26.98 -1.03
N ILE A 308 -1.88 27.66 -0.55
CA ILE A 308 -2.79 27.12 0.46
C ILE A 308 -3.80 26.20 -0.25
N PRO A 309 -4.06 24.97 0.26
CA PRO A 309 -5.12 24.12 -0.28
C PRO A 309 -6.49 24.78 -0.16
N GLY A 310 -7.27 24.79 -1.24
CA GLY A 310 -8.59 25.42 -1.27
C GLY A 310 -8.93 26.02 -2.62
N PRO A 311 -10.07 26.71 -2.74
CA PRO A 311 -10.37 27.50 -3.93
C PRO A 311 -9.27 28.55 -4.14
N HIS A 312 -8.86 28.75 -5.39
CA HIS A 312 -7.98 29.86 -5.72
C HIS A 312 -8.71 31.18 -5.50
N ASP A 313 -8.01 32.17 -4.94
CA ASP A 313 -8.45 33.56 -5.03
C ASP A 313 -8.47 33.93 -6.51
N ASP A 314 -9.66 34.25 -7.02
CA ASP A 314 -9.84 34.64 -8.41
C ASP A 314 -9.23 36.04 -8.60
N PRO A 315 -8.08 36.20 -9.30
CA PRO A 315 -7.47 37.50 -9.51
C PRO A 315 -8.36 38.44 -10.33
N ALA A 316 -9.44 37.93 -10.94
CA ALA A 316 -10.43 38.72 -11.66
C ALA A 316 -11.35 39.55 -10.73
N LYS A 317 -11.36 39.29 -9.41
CA LYS A 317 -12.22 40.04 -8.46
C LYS A 317 -11.57 41.26 -7.81
N GLU A 318 -10.27 41.49 -7.99
CA GLU A 318 -9.57 42.69 -7.47
C GLU A 318 -9.56 43.88 -8.45
N LYS A 319 -10.17 43.76 -9.63
CA LYS A 319 -10.27 44.84 -10.63
C LYS A 319 -11.70 45.23 -11.01
N SER A 320 -12.67 45.01 -10.12
CA SER A 320 -14.04 45.53 -10.26
C SER A 320 -14.34 46.60 -9.22
#